data_AF-A0A3N5R8W0-F1
#
_entry.id   AF-A0A3N5R8W0-F1
#
_cell.length_a   1.000
_cell.length_b   1.000
_cell.length_c   1.000
_cell.angle_alpha   90.00
_cell.angle_beta   90.00
_cell.angle_gamma   90.00
#
_symmetry.space_group_name_H-M   'P 1'
#
loop_
_entity.id
_entity.type
_entity.pdbx_description
1 polymer ?
#
loop_
_entity_poly.entity_id
_entity_poly.type
_entity_poly.pdbx_seq_one_letter_code
_entity_poly.pdbx_strand_id
1 'polypeptide(L)'
;MREIMYSQSSVLIVSGLFIIMLLAMEIGFRNGRRKQASATEAITQANAVLASMLGLLALLLAFTFSAALQRYEDRSQTVVAEANAIGTTYLRARLLPREMQDEVQALLRQYLGVRIQEGRVDATDPALYESLLKQGKLMEAQLWNHAVRAAELDKSVVTRGLFIQNINELIDTSATRNAALNRQVPEIVLILMFATIVLTAAT
;
A
#
# COMPACT_ATOMS: atom_id res chain seq x y z
N MET A 1 -2.00 1.90 16.55
CA MET A 1 -0.64 2.42 16.78
C MET A 1 -0.30 3.27 15.56
N ARG A 2 0.20 4.50 15.74
CA ARG A 2 0.72 5.26 14.59
C ARG A 2 2.03 4.60 14.18
N GLU A 3 2.14 4.20 12.93
CA GLU A 3 3.39 3.70 12.37
C GLU A 3 4.35 4.89 12.23
N ILE A 4 5.42 4.88 13.03
CA ILE A 4 6.37 5.98 13.16
C ILE A 4 7.32 6.01 11.95
N MET A 5 7.77 4.86 11.46
CA MET A 5 8.75 4.76 10.37
C MET A 5 8.22 5.34 9.06
N TYR A 6 6.98 5.04 8.70
CA TYR A 6 6.39 5.50 7.44
C TYR A 6 6.03 6.99 7.43
N SER A 7 6.07 7.66 8.59
CA SER A 7 5.89 9.11 8.70
C SER A 7 7.18 9.91 8.50
N GLN A 8 8.34 9.24 8.48
CA GLN A 8 9.64 9.87 8.41
C GLN A 8 10.23 9.78 7.00
N SER A 9 11.07 10.75 6.65
CA SER A 9 11.82 10.69 5.39
C SER A 9 12.73 9.47 5.38
N SER A 10 12.69 8.71 4.27
CA SER A 10 13.57 7.54 4.09
C SER A 10 15.05 7.90 4.19
N VAL A 11 15.42 9.13 3.82
CA VAL A 11 16.80 9.63 3.96
C VAL A 11 17.20 9.70 5.43
N LEU A 12 16.32 10.20 6.30
CA LEU A 12 16.59 10.25 7.75
C LEU A 12 16.76 8.86 8.35
N ILE A 13 15.92 7.91 7.95
CA ILE A 13 16.00 6.51 8.42
C ILE A 13 17.33 5.88 7.99
N VAL A 14 17.70 6.02 6.72
CA VAL A 14 18.94 5.45 6.18
C VAL A 14 20.17 6.09 6.81
N SER A 15 20.19 7.42 6.95
CA SER A 15 21.29 8.12 7.63
C SER A 15 21.41 7.72 9.10
N GLY A 16 20.29 7.61 9.82
CA GLY A 16 20.27 7.15 11.22
C GLY A 16 20.80 5.73 11.37
N LEU A 17 20.31 4.80 10.53
CA LEU A 17 20.78 3.42 10.51
C LEU A 17 22.29 3.33 10.22
N PHE A 18 22.78 4.08 9.24
CA PHE A 18 24.19 4.12 8.89
C PHE A 18 25.07 4.59 10.07
N ILE A 19 24.67 5.65 10.76
CA ILE A 19 25.39 6.14 11.96
C ILE A 19 25.39 5.07 13.05
N ILE A 20 24.25 4.43 13.31
CA ILE A 20 24.14 3.36 14.32
C ILE A 20 25.05 2.18 13.97
N MET A 21 25.12 1.79 12.70
CA MET A 21 26.02 0.74 12.23
C MET A 21 27.50 1.09 12.47
N LEU A 22 27.91 2.33 12.17
CA LEU A 22 29.29 2.78 12.42
C LEU A 22 29.63 2.75 13.92
N LEU A 23 28.71 3.19 14.77
CA LEU A 23 28.88 3.14 16.23
C LEU A 23 28.99 1.68 16.72
N ALA A 24 28.14 0.79 16.21
CA ALA A 24 28.15 -0.62 16.55
C ALA A 24 29.47 -1.29 16.14
N MET A 25 29.99 -0.96 14.94
CA MET A 25 31.27 -1.43 14.44
C MET A 25 32.45 -0.97 15.31
N GLU A 26 32.47 0.32 15.70
CA GLU A 26 33.53 0.86 16.57
C GLU A 26 33.49 0.22 17.97
N ILE A 27 32.29 -0.01 18.52
CA ILE A 27 32.10 -0.71 19.80
C ILE A 27 32.59 -2.16 19.69
N GLY A 28 32.21 -2.87 18.63
CA GLY A 28 32.65 -4.23 18.33
C GLY A 28 34.17 -4.33 18.26
N PHE A 29 34.80 -3.45 17.47
CA PHE A 29 36.25 -3.38 17.30
C PHE A 29 36.99 -3.11 18.63
N ARG A 30 36.52 -2.14 19.42
CA ARG A 30 37.11 -1.83 20.74
C ARG A 30 37.01 -2.99 21.72
N ASN A 31 35.87 -3.69 21.74
CA ASN A 31 35.65 -4.83 22.61
C ASN A 31 36.47 -6.04 22.18
N GLY A 32 36.59 -6.29 20.86
CA GLY A 32 37.45 -7.33 20.31
C GLY A 32 38.92 -7.13 20.68
N ARG A 33 39.42 -5.89 20.54
CA ARG A 33 40.82 -5.56 20.89
C ARG A 33 41.13 -5.75 22.39
N ARG A 34 40.16 -5.54 23.28
CA ARG A 34 40.32 -5.74 24.73
C ARG A 34 40.35 -7.21 25.15
N LYS A 35 39.80 -8.12 24.34
CA LYS A 35 39.64 -9.56 24.67
C LYS A 35 40.65 -10.48 23.98
N GLN A 36 41.73 -9.95 23.43
CA GLN A 36 42.75 -10.65 22.61
C GLN A 36 43.60 -11.71 23.37
N ALA A 37 43.18 -12.17 24.56
CA ALA A 37 43.94 -13.13 25.37
C ALA A 37 43.77 -14.60 24.91
N SER A 38 42.80 -14.92 24.04
CA SER A 38 42.66 -16.24 23.39
C SER A 38 42.02 -16.09 22.00
N ALA A 39 42.85 -16.02 20.95
CA ALA A 39 42.40 -15.57 19.63
C ALA A 39 41.61 -16.64 18.84
N THR A 40 41.99 -17.92 18.90
CA THR A 40 41.46 -18.94 17.97
C THR A 40 40.01 -19.35 18.25
N GLU A 41 39.66 -19.62 19.52
CA GLU A 41 38.28 -19.98 19.89
C GLU A 41 37.32 -18.79 19.74
N ALA A 42 37.76 -17.58 20.11
CA ALA A 42 36.96 -16.37 19.99
C ALA A 42 36.61 -16.02 18.53
N ILE A 43 37.57 -16.15 17.60
CA ILE A 43 37.33 -15.94 16.16
C ILE A 43 36.35 -16.97 15.60
N THR A 44 36.49 -18.24 16.01
CA THR A 44 35.61 -19.32 15.54
C THR A 44 34.16 -19.10 16.00
N GLN A 45 33.96 -18.71 17.26
CA GLN A 45 32.63 -18.39 17.78
C GLN A 45 32.03 -17.15 17.10
N ALA A 46 32.83 -16.09 16.87
CA ALA A 46 32.39 -14.90 16.17
C ALA A 46 31.92 -15.22 14.74
N ASN A 47 32.68 -16.04 13.99
CA ASN A 47 32.31 -16.48 12.66
C ASN A 47 31.02 -17.31 12.63
N ALA A 48 30.81 -18.17 13.63
CA ALA A 48 29.57 -18.94 13.75
C ALA A 48 28.35 -18.04 14.01
N VAL A 49 28.51 -17.02 14.87
CA VAL A 49 27.47 -16.00 15.13
C VAL A 49 27.18 -15.18 13.88
N LEU A 50 28.22 -14.70 13.18
CA LEU A 50 28.09 -13.96 11.91
C LEU A 50 27.31 -14.79 10.89
N ALA A 51 27.67 -16.07 10.69
CA ALA A 51 26.96 -16.96 9.77
C ALA A 51 25.48 -17.12 10.14
N SER A 52 25.19 -17.25 11.44
CA SER A 52 23.82 -17.38 11.95
C SER A 52 23.00 -16.09 11.73
N MET A 53 23.61 -14.92 11.97
CA MET A 53 22.99 -13.62 11.73
C MET A 53 22.73 -13.35 10.24
N LEU A 54 23.68 -13.71 9.37
CA LEU A 54 23.49 -13.62 7.91
C LEU A 54 22.35 -14.55 7.44
N GLY A 55 22.26 -15.76 7.99
CA GLY A 55 21.14 -16.67 7.73
C GLY A 55 19.79 -16.09 8.17
N LEU A 56 19.73 -15.48 9.37
CA LEU A 56 18.53 -14.80 9.86
C LEU A 56 18.16 -13.60 8.97
N LEU A 57 19.15 -12.80 8.57
CA LEU A 57 18.94 -11.66 7.68
C LEU A 57 18.37 -12.12 6.32
N ALA A 58 18.93 -13.18 5.74
CA ALA A 58 18.44 -13.76 4.50
C ALA A 58 16.97 -14.21 4.62
N LEU A 59 16.62 -14.85 5.75
CA LEU A 59 15.25 -15.28 6.02
C LEU A 59 14.28 -14.09 6.19
N LEU A 60 14.69 -13.07 6.95
CA LEU A 60 13.89 -11.85 7.15
C LEU A 60 13.67 -11.11 5.84
N LEU A 61 14.70 -11.01 4.99
CA LEU A 61 14.57 -10.43 3.65
C LEU A 61 13.60 -11.23 2.78
N ALA A 62 13.72 -12.57 2.77
CA ALA A 62 12.82 -13.43 2.01
C ALA A 62 11.34 -13.25 2.42
N PHE A 63 11.04 -13.22 3.72
CA PHE A 63 9.68 -12.97 4.19
C PHE A 63 9.20 -11.54 3.93
N THR A 64 10.09 -10.55 4.04
CA THR A 64 9.76 -9.15 3.75
C THR A 64 9.42 -8.97 2.27
N PHE A 65 10.22 -9.54 1.35
CA PHE A 65 9.94 -9.50 -0.08
C PHE A 65 8.66 -10.25 -0.44
N SER A 66 8.44 -11.44 0.13
CA SER A 66 7.20 -12.20 -0.06
C SER A 66 5.97 -11.39 0.37
N ALA A 67 6.01 -10.80 1.56
CA ALA A 67 4.91 -9.99 2.08
C ALA A 67 4.72 -8.67 1.32
N ALA A 68 5.79 -8.11 0.75
CA ALA A 68 5.70 -6.93 -0.12
C ALA A 68 5.07 -7.28 -1.47
N LEU A 69 5.47 -8.42 -2.07
CA LEU A 69 4.92 -8.91 -3.33
C LEU A 69 3.43 -9.21 -3.21
N GLN A 70 2.99 -9.90 -2.15
CA GLN A 70 1.58 -10.19 -1.91
C GLN A 70 0.74 -8.90 -1.81
N ARG A 71 1.23 -7.87 -1.11
CA ARG A 71 0.56 -6.56 -1.06
C ARG A 71 0.52 -5.86 -2.41
N TYR A 72 1.59 -5.98 -3.20
CA TYR A 72 1.62 -5.42 -4.55
C TYR A 72 0.57 -6.11 -5.45
N GLU A 73 0.48 -7.43 -5.39
CA GLU A 73 -0.54 -8.21 -6.10
C GLU A 73 -1.95 -7.82 -5.66
N ASP A 74 -2.23 -7.73 -4.36
CA ASP A 74 -3.52 -7.29 -3.82
C ASP A 74 -3.91 -5.89 -4.35
N ARG A 75 -2.96 -4.94 -4.35
CA ARG A 75 -3.17 -3.60 -4.90
C ARG A 75 -3.46 -3.64 -6.40
N SER A 76 -2.72 -4.44 -7.16
CA SER A 76 -2.94 -4.61 -8.60
C SER A 76 -4.32 -5.21 -8.89
N GLN A 77 -4.71 -6.27 -8.19
CA GLN A 77 -6.00 -6.93 -8.35
C GLN A 77 -7.18 -5.99 -8.01
N THR A 78 -7.07 -5.22 -6.93
CA THR A 78 -8.12 -4.25 -6.55
C THR A 78 -8.27 -3.11 -7.55
N VAL A 79 -7.18 -2.63 -8.18
CA VAL A 79 -7.25 -1.67 -9.28
C VAL A 79 -7.97 -2.26 -10.50
N VAL A 80 -7.65 -3.49 -10.88
CA VAL A 80 -8.31 -4.19 -11.99
C VAL A 80 -9.80 -4.40 -11.70
N ALA A 81 -10.15 -4.81 -10.48
CA ALA A 81 -11.53 -5.02 -10.06
C ALA A 81 -12.35 -3.72 -10.15
N GLU A 82 -11.83 -2.60 -9.67
CA GLU A 82 -12.49 -1.31 -9.80
C GLU A 82 -12.63 -0.89 -11.27
N ALA A 83 -11.58 -1.04 -12.09
CA ALA A 83 -11.63 -0.73 -13.51
C ALA A 83 -12.74 -1.53 -14.24
N ASN A 84 -12.89 -2.81 -13.89
CA ASN A 84 -13.97 -3.66 -14.41
C ASN A 84 -15.35 -3.20 -13.94
N ALA A 85 -15.50 -2.79 -12.67
CA ALA A 85 -16.75 -2.26 -12.14
C ALA A 85 -17.14 -0.94 -12.84
N ILE A 86 -16.19 -0.04 -13.06
CA ILE A 86 -16.38 1.21 -13.84
C ILE A 86 -16.81 0.86 -15.27
N GLY A 87 -16.10 -0.04 -15.95
CA GLY A 87 -16.42 -0.45 -17.32
C GLY A 87 -17.81 -1.08 -17.45
N THR A 88 -18.17 -1.96 -16.51
CA THR A 88 -19.49 -2.59 -16.47
C THR A 88 -20.59 -1.58 -16.22
N THR A 89 -20.37 -0.64 -15.29
CA THR A 89 -21.31 0.45 -15.00
C THR A 89 -21.51 1.35 -16.22
N TYR A 90 -20.44 1.69 -16.93
CA TYR A 90 -20.50 2.50 -18.15
C TYR A 90 -21.34 1.85 -19.26
N LEU A 91 -21.22 0.52 -19.42
CA LEU A 91 -22.04 -0.25 -20.37
C LEU A 91 -23.50 -0.32 -19.92
N ARG A 92 -23.77 -0.61 -18.63
CA ARG A 92 -25.13 -0.71 -18.09
C ARG A 92 -25.86 0.63 -17.99
N ALA A 93 -25.14 1.76 -17.99
CA ALA A 93 -25.75 3.07 -18.12
C ALA A 93 -26.56 3.23 -19.41
N ARG A 94 -26.29 2.44 -20.46
CA ARG A 94 -27.09 2.41 -21.71
C ARG A 94 -28.50 1.84 -21.54
N LEU A 95 -28.79 1.23 -20.39
CA LEU A 95 -30.13 0.74 -20.06
C LEU A 95 -31.03 1.87 -19.52
N LEU A 96 -30.46 3.04 -19.23
CA LEU A 96 -31.17 4.20 -18.71
C LEU A 96 -31.79 5.03 -19.85
N PRO A 97 -32.77 5.91 -19.54
CA PRO A 97 -33.21 6.93 -20.48
C PRO A 97 -32.03 7.77 -20.98
N ARG A 98 -32.08 8.20 -22.25
CA ARG A 98 -30.96 8.81 -22.96
C ARG A 98 -30.32 10.01 -22.24
N GLU A 99 -31.14 10.88 -21.65
CA GLU A 99 -30.67 12.03 -20.86
C GLU A 99 -29.81 11.58 -19.67
N MET A 100 -30.28 10.59 -18.92
CA MET A 100 -29.56 10.06 -17.76
C MET A 100 -28.35 9.23 -18.16
N GLN A 101 -28.43 8.50 -19.27
CA GLN A 101 -27.28 7.77 -19.83
C GLN A 101 -26.11 8.72 -20.08
N ASP A 102 -26.36 9.85 -20.75
CA ASP A 102 -25.32 10.82 -21.12
C ASP A 102 -24.71 11.47 -19.87
N GLU A 103 -25.54 11.83 -18.88
CA GLU A 103 -25.11 12.35 -17.57
C GLU A 103 -24.19 11.35 -16.83
N VAL A 104 -24.64 10.10 -16.67
CA VAL A 104 -23.89 9.05 -15.95
C VAL A 104 -22.59 8.71 -16.66
N GLN A 105 -22.59 8.58 -17.99
CA GLN A 105 -21.37 8.29 -18.75
C GLN A 105 -20.36 9.44 -18.69
N ALA A 106 -20.81 10.69 -18.72
CA ALA A 106 -19.94 11.85 -18.53
C ALA A 106 -19.33 11.85 -17.12
N LEU A 107 -20.14 11.59 -16.09
CA LEU A 107 -19.68 11.53 -14.70
C LEU A 107 -18.66 10.40 -14.47
N LEU A 108 -18.89 9.21 -15.05
CA LEU A 108 -17.92 8.09 -14.97
C LEU A 108 -16.58 8.42 -15.63
N ARG A 109 -16.57 9.19 -16.73
CA ARG A 109 -15.30 9.63 -17.35
C ARG A 109 -14.55 10.62 -16.47
N GLN A 110 -15.25 11.54 -15.81
CA GLN A 110 -14.65 12.47 -14.85
C GLN A 110 -14.11 11.70 -13.63
N TYR A 111 -14.88 10.77 -13.10
CA TYR A 111 -14.48 9.88 -12.01
C TYR A 111 -13.21 9.11 -12.37
N LEU A 112 -13.16 8.47 -13.54
CA LEU A 112 -11.97 7.78 -14.03
C LEU A 112 -10.76 8.73 -14.11
N GLY A 113 -10.95 9.96 -14.56
CA GLY A 113 -9.91 10.99 -14.58
C GLY A 113 -9.32 11.27 -13.18
N VAL A 114 -10.18 11.44 -12.17
CA VAL A 114 -9.77 11.61 -10.77
C VAL A 114 -9.00 10.39 -10.27
N ARG A 115 -9.46 9.17 -10.56
CA ARG A 115 -8.79 7.93 -10.12
C ARG A 115 -7.43 7.72 -10.79
N ILE A 116 -7.27 8.11 -12.05
CA ILE A 116 -5.97 8.11 -12.74
C ILE A 116 -5.02 9.13 -12.11
N GLN A 117 -5.51 10.33 -11.78
CA GLN A 117 -4.70 11.34 -11.10
C GLN A 117 -4.28 10.87 -9.71
N GLU A 118 -5.20 10.28 -8.95
CA GLU A 118 -4.92 9.71 -7.63
C GLU A 118 -3.79 8.68 -7.68
N GLY A 119 -3.78 7.80 -8.69
CA GLY A 119 -2.70 6.83 -8.89
C GLY A 119 -1.35 7.41 -9.32
N ARG A 120 -1.28 8.72 -9.62
CA ARG A 120 -0.05 9.43 -10.04
C ARG A 120 0.46 10.41 -8.99
N VAL A 121 -0.27 10.62 -7.89
CA VAL A 121 0.18 11.53 -6.84
C VAL A 121 1.42 10.95 -6.16
N ASP A 122 2.44 11.80 -5.99
CA ASP A 122 3.64 11.47 -5.25
C ASP A 122 3.32 11.40 -3.74
N ALA A 123 3.98 10.48 -3.02
CA ALA A 123 3.83 10.36 -1.57
C ALA A 123 4.20 11.64 -0.80
N THR A 124 4.91 12.58 -1.44
CA THR A 124 5.28 13.89 -0.89
C THR A 124 4.14 14.92 -0.90
N ASP A 125 3.02 14.67 -1.58
CA ASP A 125 1.86 15.58 -1.61
C ASP A 125 0.59 14.92 -1.04
N PRO A 126 0.52 14.71 0.29
CA PRO A 126 -0.64 14.10 0.93
C PRO A 126 -1.91 14.97 0.83
N ALA A 127 -1.76 16.29 0.70
CA ALA A 127 -2.88 17.22 0.59
C ALA A 127 -3.61 17.06 -0.76
N LEU A 128 -2.85 16.96 -1.85
CA LEU A 128 -3.41 16.67 -3.16
C LEU A 128 -4.10 15.30 -3.17
N TYR A 129 -3.47 14.27 -2.61
CA TYR A 129 -4.06 12.93 -2.52
C TYR A 129 -5.40 12.94 -1.76
N GLU A 130 -5.46 13.59 -0.59
CA GLU A 130 -6.70 13.73 0.19
C GLU A 130 -7.78 14.49 -0.58
N SER A 131 -7.39 15.54 -1.33
CA SER A 131 -8.33 16.31 -2.14
C SER A 131 -8.96 15.48 -3.26
N LEU A 132 -8.18 14.60 -3.90
CA LEU A 132 -8.67 13.70 -4.96
C LEU A 132 -9.57 12.62 -4.40
N LEU A 133 -9.25 12.06 -3.23
CA LEU A 133 -10.13 11.11 -2.53
C LEU A 133 -11.50 11.73 -2.21
N LYS A 134 -11.51 12.99 -1.74
CA LYS A 134 -12.76 13.72 -1.50
C LYS A 134 -13.56 13.94 -2.79
N GLN A 135 -12.89 14.34 -3.87
CA GLN A 135 -13.54 14.50 -5.19
C GLN A 135 -14.13 13.18 -5.69
N GLY A 136 -13.40 12.07 -5.59
CA GLY A 136 -13.89 10.74 -5.94
C GLY A 136 -15.14 10.34 -5.15
N LYS A 137 -15.13 10.57 -3.83
CA LYS A 137 -16.30 10.30 -2.96
C LYS A 137 -17.52 11.15 -3.30
N LEU A 138 -17.33 12.41 -3.68
CA LEU A 138 -18.43 13.26 -4.16
C LEU A 138 -19.04 12.72 -5.46
N MET A 139 -18.21 12.24 -6.39
CA MET A 139 -18.67 11.64 -7.64
C MET A 139 -19.38 10.29 -7.42
N GLU A 140 -18.88 9.45 -6.51
CA GLU A 140 -19.58 8.23 -6.08
C GLU A 140 -20.99 8.54 -5.53
N ALA A 141 -21.13 9.59 -4.72
CA ALA A 141 -22.42 10.02 -4.19
C ALA A 141 -23.36 10.53 -5.30
N GLN A 142 -22.84 11.26 -6.29
CA GLN A 142 -23.62 11.71 -7.45
C GLN A 142 -24.08 10.51 -8.30
N LEU A 143 -23.20 9.53 -8.54
CA LEU A 143 -23.55 8.28 -9.23
C LEU A 143 -24.64 7.51 -8.50
N TRP A 144 -24.57 7.45 -7.16
CA TRP A 144 -25.62 6.86 -6.33
C TRP A 144 -26.96 7.58 -6.48
N ASN A 145 -26.97 8.92 -6.49
CA ASN A 145 -28.20 9.68 -6.70
C ASN A 145 -28.83 9.41 -8.07
N HIS A 146 -28.03 9.24 -9.13
CA HIS A 146 -28.54 8.80 -10.43
C HIS A 146 -29.12 7.38 -10.36
N ALA A 147 -28.52 6.47 -9.60
CA ALA A 147 -29.05 5.13 -9.40
C ALA A 147 -30.42 5.14 -8.70
N VAL A 148 -30.59 5.97 -7.67
CA VAL A 148 -31.87 6.15 -6.96
C VAL A 148 -32.92 6.74 -7.91
N ARG A 149 -32.58 7.81 -8.65
CA ARG A 149 -33.49 8.44 -9.62
C ARG A 149 -33.89 7.47 -10.75
N ALA A 150 -32.97 6.65 -11.23
CA ALA A 150 -33.25 5.59 -12.20
C ALA A 150 -34.25 4.56 -11.65
N ALA A 151 -34.13 4.24 -10.36
CA ALA A 151 -35.01 3.31 -9.67
C ALA A 151 -36.45 3.80 -9.56
N GLU A 152 -36.64 5.12 -9.46
CA GLU A 152 -37.96 5.76 -9.39
C GLU A 152 -38.65 5.87 -10.76
N LEU A 153 -37.86 6.03 -11.83
CA LEU A 153 -38.37 6.29 -13.18
C LEU A 153 -38.76 5.03 -13.97
N ASP A 154 -37.99 3.95 -13.86
CA ASP A 154 -38.27 2.73 -14.61
C ASP A 154 -39.30 1.87 -13.87
N LYS A 155 -40.17 1.13 -14.59
CA LYS A 155 -41.10 0.14 -14.00
C LYS A 155 -40.55 -1.29 -14.05
N SER A 156 -39.50 -1.54 -14.83
CA SER A 156 -38.82 -2.84 -14.88
C SER A 156 -37.99 -3.07 -13.61
N VAL A 157 -38.34 -4.07 -12.81
CA VAL A 157 -37.60 -4.44 -11.58
C VAL A 157 -36.19 -4.94 -11.91
N VAL A 158 -36.01 -5.58 -13.06
CA VAL A 158 -34.74 -6.21 -13.48
C VAL A 158 -33.70 -5.16 -13.87
N THR A 159 -34.08 -4.17 -14.69
CA THR A 159 -33.17 -3.12 -15.15
C THR A 159 -32.68 -2.25 -13.98
N ARG A 160 -33.59 -1.93 -13.05
CA ARG A 160 -33.30 -1.13 -11.85
C ARG A 160 -32.34 -1.85 -10.90
N GLY A 161 -32.61 -3.11 -10.59
CA GLY A 161 -31.76 -3.91 -9.71
C GLY A 161 -30.34 -4.05 -10.25
N LEU A 162 -30.20 -4.31 -11.55
CA LEU A 162 -28.89 -4.48 -12.19
C LEU A 162 -28.05 -3.20 -12.25
N PHE A 163 -28.68 -2.03 -12.35
CA PHE A 163 -27.96 -0.76 -12.35
C PHE A 163 -27.53 -0.35 -10.94
N ILE A 164 -28.43 -0.43 -9.95
CA ILE A 164 -28.10 -0.14 -8.54
C ILE A 164 -27.00 -1.08 -8.03
N GLN A 165 -27.11 -2.38 -8.33
CA GLN A 165 -26.11 -3.36 -7.93
C GLN A 165 -24.71 -3.02 -8.46
N ASN A 166 -24.62 -2.56 -9.71
CA ASN A 166 -23.34 -2.17 -10.30
C ASN A 166 -22.74 -0.92 -9.68
N ILE A 167 -23.57 0.07 -9.37
CA ILE A 167 -23.09 1.28 -8.69
C ILE A 167 -22.59 0.91 -7.28
N ASN A 168 -23.28 0.01 -6.59
CA ASN A 168 -22.80 -0.52 -5.31
C ASN A 168 -21.44 -1.23 -5.46
N GLU A 169 -21.31 -2.12 -6.45
CA GLU A 169 -20.04 -2.81 -6.73
C GLU A 169 -18.89 -1.85 -7.07
N LEU A 170 -19.17 -0.76 -7.80
CA LEU A 170 -18.19 0.30 -8.08
C LEU A 170 -17.73 0.98 -6.78
N ILE A 171 -18.65 1.32 -5.89
CA ILE A 171 -18.34 1.97 -4.61
C ILE A 171 -17.55 1.01 -3.69
N ASP A 172 -17.97 -0.26 -3.62
CA ASP A 172 -17.32 -1.29 -2.82
C ASP A 172 -15.90 -1.59 -3.31
N THR A 173 -15.70 -1.71 -4.63
CA THR A 173 -14.37 -1.91 -5.22
C THR A 173 -13.47 -0.70 -5.02
N SER A 174 -14.01 0.52 -5.10
CA SER A 174 -13.27 1.76 -4.76
C SER A 174 -12.82 1.77 -3.29
N ALA A 175 -13.72 1.43 -2.35
CA ALA A 175 -13.37 1.34 -0.93
C ALA A 175 -12.31 0.26 -0.66
N THR A 176 -12.43 -0.89 -1.33
CA THR A 176 -11.48 -2.00 -1.23
C THR A 176 -10.09 -1.61 -1.74
N ARG A 177 -10.01 -0.92 -2.89
CA ARG A 177 -8.75 -0.38 -3.42
C ARG A 177 -8.10 0.59 -2.44
N ASN A 178 -8.86 1.54 -1.90
CA ASN A 178 -8.34 2.52 -0.95
C ASN A 178 -7.80 1.83 0.32
N ALA A 179 -8.47 0.79 0.81
CA ALA A 179 -8.00 0.00 1.95
C ALA A 179 -6.70 -0.78 1.62
N ALA A 180 -6.59 -1.36 0.42
CA ALA A 180 -5.39 -2.08 -0.02
C ALA A 180 -4.17 -1.16 -0.19
N LEU A 181 -4.38 0.06 -0.69
CA LEU A 181 -3.31 1.06 -0.84
C LEU A 181 -2.73 1.51 0.51
N ASN A 182 -3.57 1.61 1.54
CA ASN A 182 -3.14 2.02 2.87
C ASN A 182 -2.42 0.92 3.69
N ARG A 183 -2.39 -0.33 3.21
CA ARG A 183 -1.69 -1.41 3.92
C ARG A 183 -0.18 -1.31 3.74
N GLN A 184 0.55 -1.35 4.85
CA GLN A 184 2.02 -1.29 4.90
C GLN A 184 2.61 -2.58 5.49
N VAL A 185 3.91 -2.78 5.34
CA VAL A 185 4.63 -3.91 5.99
C VAL A 185 4.73 -3.60 7.48
N PRO A 186 4.42 -4.55 8.40
CA PRO A 186 4.36 -4.24 9.81
C PRO A 186 5.74 -3.78 10.31
N GLU A 187 5.79 -2.68 11.05
CA GLU A 187 7.05 -2.07 11.51
C GLU A 187 7.94 -3.03 12.30
N ILE A 188 7.34 -3.98 13.02
CA ILE A 188 8.09 -4.97 13.80
C ILE A 188 9.06 -5.79 12.94
N VAL A 189 8.68 -6.09 11.69
CA VAL A 189 9.55 -6.83 10.74
C VAL A 189 10.75 -5.96 10.35
N LEU A 190 10.51 -4.67 10.09
CA LEU A 190 11.57 -3.71 9.76
C LEU A 190 12.50 -3.48 10.95
N ILE A 191 11.97 -3.34 12.16
CA ILE A 191 12.75 -3.19 13.39
C ILE A 191 13.65 -4.41 13.62
N LEU A 192 13.12 -5.63 13.48
CA LEU A 192 13.90 -6.86 13.60
C LEU A 192 15.01 -6.94 12.53
N MET A 193 14.71 -6.52 11.31
CA MET A 193 15.69 -6.46 10.23
C MET A 193 16.81 -5.47 10.55
N PHE A 194 16.48 -4.24 10.98
CA PHE A 194 17.48 -3.24 11.36
C PHE A 194 18.31 -3.67 12.57
N ALA A 195 17.68 -4.26 13.58
CA ALA A 195 18.40 -4.81 14.74
C ALA A 195 19.40 -5.90 14.31
N THR A 196 18.97 -6.81 13.42
CA THR A 196 19.84 -7.88 12.92
C THR A 196 21.04 -7.31 12.14
N ILE A 197 20.82 -6.30 11.28
CA ILE A 197 21.88 -5.62 10.53
C ILE A 197 22.88 -4.95 11.48
N VAL A 198 22.40 -4.22 12.49
CA VAL A 198 23.25 -3.52 13.47
C VAL A 198 24.06 -4.52 14.29
N LEU A 199 23.45 -5.62 14.72
CA LEU A 199 24.14 -6.68 15.45
C LEU A 199 25.22 -7.36 14.60
N THR A 200 24.92 -7.61 13.32
CA THR A 200 25.89 -8.17 12.35
C THR A 200 27.07 -7.22 12.12
N ALA A 201 26.85 -5.91 12.15
CA ALA A 201 27.93 -4.92 12.01
C ALA A 201 28.84 -4.84 13.24
N ALA A 202 28.39 -5.32 14.41
CA ALA A 202 29.14 -5.26 15.67
C ALA A 202 30.00 -6.51 15.92
N THR A 203 29.73 -7.62 15.24
CA THR A 203 30.44 -8.91 15.38
C THR A 203 31.71 -8.95 14.53
#